data_AF-A0A7H1CNK3-F1
#
_entry.id   AF-A0A7H1CNK3-F1
#
_cell.length_a   1.000
_cell.length_b   1.000
_cell.length_c   1.000
_cell.angle_alpha   90.00
_cell.angle_beta   90.00
_cell.angle_gamma   90.00
#
_symmetry.space_group_name_H-M   'P 1'
#
loop_
_entity.id
_entity.type
_entity.pdbx_description
1 polymer ?
#
loop_
_entity_poly.entity_id
_entity_poly.type
_entity_poly.pdbx_seq_one_letter_code
_entity_poly.pdbx_strand_id
1 'polypeptide(L)' 'MPQLVPFYFLHLLTFGMLTLLMLTYLMSKYLLPNIVRLLMARIIMVKL' A
#
# COMPACT_ATOMS: atom_id res chain seq x y z
N MET A 1 -13.03 3.06 25.18
CA MET A 1 -14.48 3.12 24.85
C MET A 1 -15.02 1.70 24.69
N PRO A 2 -16.32 1.44 24.96
CA PRO A 2 -16.91 0.09 25.02
C PRO A 2 -16.85 -0.74 23.71
N GLN A 3 -16.28 -0.21 22.62
CA GLN A 3 -16.03 -0.93 21.37
C GLN A 3 -14.63 -1.57 21.28
N LEU A 4 -13.68 -1.21 22.14
CA LEU A 4 -12.33 -1.83 22.19
C LEU A 4 -12.27 -2.99 23.19
N VAL A 5 -13.37 -3.71 23.35
CA VAL A 5 -13.46 -4.85 24.28
C VAL A 5 -12.68 -6.02 23.66
N PRO A 6 -11.82 -6.70 24.44
CA PRO A 6 -10.70 -7.49 23.91
C PRO A 6 -11.09 -8.76 23.15
N PHE A 7 -12.38 -9.13 23.10
CA PHE A 7 -12.84 -10.37 22.49
C PHE A 7 -12.43 -10.52 21.01
N TYR A 8 -12.34 -9.42 20.27
CA TYR A 8 -11.92 -9.44 18.86
C TYR A 8 -10.52 -8.86 18.62
N PHE A 9 -9.73 -8.63 19.68
CA PHE A 9 -8.43 -7.97 19.54
C PHE A 9 -7.50 -8.72 18.59
N LEU A 10 -7.38 -10.04 18.73
CA LEU A 10 -6.54 -10.85 17.83
C LEU A 10 -7.04 -10.85 16.40
N HIS A 11 -8.36 -10.88 16.16
CA HIS A 11 -8.92 -10.82 14.82
C HIS A 11 -8.63 -9.46 14.15
N LEU A 12 -8.86 -8.35 14.87
CA LEU A 12 -8.57 -7.02 14.35
C LEU A 12 -7.06 -6.85 14.07
N LEU A 13 -6.20 -7.36 14.96
CA LEU A 13 -4.76 -7.31 14.78
C LEU A 13 -4.30 -8.13 13.58
N THR A 14 -4.77 -9.38 13.42
CA THR A 14 -4.32 -10.24 12.31
C THR A 14 -4.78 -9.69 10.96
N PHE A 15 -6.04 -9.29 10.83
CA PHE A 15 -6.53 -8.68 9.60
C PHE A 15 -5.86 -7.32 9.32
N GLY A 16 -5.61 -6.51 10.36
CA GLY A 16 -4.85 -5.26 10.22
C GLY A 16 -3.44 -5.49 9.69
N MET A 17 -2.71 -6.47 10.25
CA MET A 17 -1.36 -6.81 9.77
C MET A 17 -1.37 -7.39 8.36
N LEU A 18 -2.31 -8.28 8.04
CA LEU A 18 -2.44 -8.85 6.69
C LEU A 18 -2.77 -7.78 5.64
N THR A 19 -3.66 -6.85 5.95
CA THR A 19 -4.02 -5.76 5.03
C THR A 19 -2.84 -4.81 4.80
N LEU A 20 -2.06 -4.49 5.83
CA LEU A 20 -0.84 -3.70 5.68
C LEU A 20 0.21 -4.40 4.81
N LEU A 21 0.40 -5.71 4.99
CA LEU A 21 1.31 -6.50 4.14
C LEU A 21 0.84 -6.53 2.68
N MET A 22 -0.44 -6.76 2.43
CA MET A 22 -0.98 -6.71 1.07
C MET A 22 -0.83 -5.32 0.45
N LEU A 23 -1.15 -4.26 1.20
CA LEU A 23 -1.07 -2.89 0.72
C LEU A 23 0.37 -2.53 0.36
N THR A 24 1.33 -2.84 1.24
CA THR A 24 2.76 -2.57 0.99
C THR A 24 3.27 -3.31 -0.25
N TYR A 25 2.88 -4.59 -0.43
CA TYR A 25 3.22 -5.34 -1.64
C TYR A 25 2.58 -4.74 -2.91
N LEU A 26 1.29 -4.38 -2.86
CA LEU A 26 0.58 -3.78 -4.00
C LEU A 26 1.17 -2.42 -4.39
N MET A 27 1.47 -1.59 -3.40
CA MET A 27 2.09 -0.28 -3.60
C MET A 27 3.49 -0.44 -4.22
N SER A 28 4.33 -1.28 -3.64
CA SER A 28 5.72 -1.49 -4.07
C SER A 28 5.81 -2.09 -5.48
N LYS A 29 5.01 -3.12 -5.78
CA LYS A 29 5.15 -3.87 -7.03
C LYS A 29 4.37 -3.28 -8.20
N TYR A 30 3.20 -2.68 -7.95
CA TYR A 30 2.29 -2.30 -9.04
C TYR A 30 2.09 -0.79 -9.14
N LEU A 31 1.68 -0.12 -8.06
CA LEU A 31 1.32 1.30 -8.16
C LEU A 31 2.54 2.22 -8.35
N LEU A 32 3.53 2.14 -7.47
CA LEU A 32 4.69 3.05 -7.52
C LEU A 32 5.49 2.91 -8.82
N PRO A 33 5.84 1.69 -9.30
CA PRO A 33 6.61 1.54 -10.53
C PRO A 33 5.89 2.10 -11.76
N ASN A 34 4.56 1.97 -11.82
CA ASN A 34 3.76 2.51 -12.92
C ASN A 34 3.79 4.04 -12.95
N ILE A 35 3.67 4.69 -11.79
CA ILE A 35 3.76 6.14 -11.66
C ILE A 35 5.16 6.62 -12.09
N VAL A 36 6.21 5.98 -11.57
CA VAL A 36 7.61 6.33 -11.90
C VAL A 36 7.89 6.16 -13.39
N ARG A 37 7.38 5.09 -14.02
CA ARG A 37 7.55 4.85 -15.46
C ARG A 37 6.93 5.97 -16.30
N LEU A 38 5.73 6.43 -15.95
CA LEU A 38 5.07 7.54 -16.65
C LEU A 38 5.81 8.87 -16.46
N LEU A 39 6.29 9.14 -15.24
CA LEU A 39 7.08 10.35 -14.96
C LEU A 39 8.41 10.33 -15.72
N MET A 40 9.12 9.20 -15.74
CA MET A 40 10.35 9.04 -16.52
C MET A 40 10.11 9.22 -18.01
N ALA A 41 9.05 8.63 -18.57
CA ALA A 41 8.71 8.80 -19.98
C ALA A 41 8.49 10.28 -20.34
N ARG A 42 7.80 11.03 -19.48
CA ARG A 42 7.61 12.49 -19.67
C ARG A 42 8.93 13.26 -19.61
N ILE A 43 9.80 12.94 -18.65
CA ILE A 43 11.12 13.59 -18.53
C ILE A 43 11.97 13.31 -19.76
N ILE A 44 11.98 12.07 -20.26
CA ILE A 44 12.72 11.70 -21.47
C ILE A 44 12.21 12.50 -22.67
N MET A 45 10.89 12.57 -22.88
CA MET A 45 10.30 13.31 -24.01
C MET A 45 10.58 14.82 -23.98
N VAL A 46 10.72 15.43 -22.79
CA VAL A 46 11.02 16.86 -22.66
C VAL A 46 12.50 17.17 -22.81
N LYS A 47 13.38 16.23 -22.43
CA LYS A 47 14.84 16.41 -22.51
C LYS A 47 15.44 15.99 -23.85
N LEU A 48 14.73 15.18 -24.64
CA LEU A 48 15.08 14.88 -26.03
C LEU A 48 14.94 16.14 -26.88
#